data_AF-A0A0M0J510-F1
#
_entry.id   AF-A0A0M0J510-F1
#
_cell.length_a   1.000
_cell.length_b   1.000
_cell.length_c   1.000
_cell.angle_alpha   90.00
_cell.angle_beta   90.00
_cell.angle_gamma   90.00
#
_symmetry.space_group_name_H-M   'P 1'
#
loop_
_entity.id
_entity.type
_entity.pdbx_description
1 polymer ?
#
loop_
_entity_poly.entity_id
_entity_poly.type
_entity_poly.pdbx_seq_one_letter_code
_entity_poly.pdbx_strand_id
1 'polypeptide(L)'
;MERITGDDYYAILGVKKDASEQEINKAYKKLAIKYHPDKNPGEHKELAEENFKKVSEAYEVLSNKEKRQTYDQFGRKGLNGAGMSGGGFSRGQAEEIFAQFFGGQDPFSVLFGQQANGGFAAGGPGAHFAFSTAGGPGMGGMGGMHGMHAGMGGMGGLPPEFAAMMGGMGGMRGMGGMGGMGGKGGGMGGGRRSRAAPEQPSVLPAGTPVCVHSLRGAAQHNGKAGKVEEYDPTSYRYLVNLADGEVLRIKLDNLVQQVTAHVVGMQNRAELNGQKATIAGYDAERDRYHADIAGVGRASLQLSNLILPAGTRGRVHGLTSDSGSKWNDKVGKVMGFDAEAGRYQLQMTADEQLRIKPQNLKL
;
A
#
# COMPACT_ATOMS: atom_id res chain seq x y z
N MET A 1 3.64 -30.17 -3.40
CA MET A 1 4.67 -29.18 -3.77
C MET A 1 5.74 -29.92 -4.57
N GLU A 2 6.23 -29.35 -5.67
CA GLU A 2 7.30 -29.96 -6.48
C GLU A 2 8.67 -29.46 -6.04
N ARG A 3 9.68 -30.34 -6.06
CA ARG A 3 11.07 -29.99 -5.76
C ARG A 3 11.66 -29.21 -6.92
N ILE A 4 12.30 -28.08 -6.65
CA ILE A 4 13.05 -27.36 -7.68
C ILE A 4 14.33 -28.15 -7.98
N THR A 5 14.33 -28.85 -9.11
CA THR A 5 15.45 -29.66 -9.61
C THR A 5 16.09 -28.94 -10.80
N GLY A 6 17.04 -28.05 -10.52
CA GLY A 6 17.77 -27.29 -11.53
C GLY A 6 18.80 -26.39 -10.88
N ASP A 7 19.90 -26.14 -11.59
CA ASP A 7 21.03 -25.33 -11.12
C ASP A 7 21.09 -23.94 -11.77
N ASP A 8 20.18 -23.65 -12.70
CA ASP A 8 20.11 -22.34 -13.35
C ASP A 8 19.24 -21.36 -12.52
N TYR A 9 19.86 -20.30 -12.00
CA TYR A 9 19.19 -19.27 -11.21
C TYR A 9 18.07 -18.54 -11.96
N TYR A 10 18.17 -18.37 -13.29
CA TYR A 10 17.08 -17.76 -14.06
C TYR A 10 15.88 -18.71 -14.15
N ALA A 11 16.13 -20.01 -14.32
CA ALA A 11 15.09 -21.03 -14.33
C ALA A 11 14.46 -21.23 -12.94
N ILE A 12 15.26 -21.16 -11.86
CA ILE A 12 14.80 -21.24 -10.46
C ILE A 12 13.83 -20.09 -10.15
N LEU A 13 14.14 -18.87 -10.60
CA LEU A 13 13.26 -17.70 -10.43
C LEU A 13 12.12 -17.67 -11.47
N GLY A 14 12.19 -18.47 -12.54
CA GLY A 14 11.20 -18.47 -13.61
C GLY A 14 11.23 -17.20 -14.48
N VAL A 15 12.41 -16.61 -14.66
CA VAL A 15 12.63 -15.40 -15.46
C VAL A 15 13.60 -15.67 -16.61
N LYS A 16 13.60 -14.81 -17.63
CA LYS A 16 14.55 -14.91 -18.74
C LYS A 16 15.93 -14.35 -18.35
N LYS A 17 16.98 -14.70 -19.10
CA LYS A 17 18.35 -14.21 -18.85
C LYS A 17 18.50 -12.70 -19.01
N ASP A 18 17.67 -12.09 -19.85
CA ASP A 18 17.60 -10.64 -20.08
C ASP A 18 16.68 -9.90 -19.09
N ALA A 19 16.15 -10.60 -18.08
CA ALA A 19 15.23 -10.01 -17.11
C ALA A 19 15.83 -8.80 -16.40
N SER A 20 15.01 -7.77 -16.28
CA SER A 20 15.31 -6.56 -15.51
C SER A 20 15.38 -6.87 -14.00
N GLU A 21 16.06 -6.01 -13.26
CA GLU A 21 16.14 -6.11 -11.79
C GLU A 21 14.74 -6.10 -11.15
N GLN A 22 13.80 -5.34 -11.72
CA GLN A 22 12.41 -5.29 -11.26
C GLN A 22 11.70 -6.63 -11.44
N GLU A 23 11.93 -7.33 -12.55
CA GLU A 23 11.35 -8.66 -12.82
C GLU A 23 11.94 -9.73 -11.89
N ILE A 24 13.25 -9.67 -11.63
CA ILE A 24 13.94 -10.54 -10.68
C ILE A 24 13.40 -10.33 -9.27
N ASN A 25 13.25 -9.07 -8.84
CA ASN A 25 12.66 -8.71 -7.54
C ASN A 25 11.22 -9.20 -7.41
N LYS A 26 10.41 -9.07 -8.47
CA LYS A 26 9.01 -9.52 -8.49
C LYS A 26 8.91 -11.04 -8.42
N ALA A 27 9.74 -11.76 -9.17
CA ALA A 27 9.79 -13.21 -9.18
C ALA A 27 10.23 -13.78 -7.82
N TYR A 28 11.28 -13.20 -7.22
CA TYR A 28 11.74 -13.58 -5.89
C TYR A 28 10.64 -13.42 -4.84
N LYS A 29 9.97 -12.25 -4.79
CA LYS A 29 8.85 -12.03 -3.89
C LYS A 29 7.80 -13.13 -4.02
N LYS A 30 7.40 -13.47 -5.25
CA LYS A 30 6.38 -14.50 -5.50
C LYS A 30 6.75 -15.87 -4.93
N LEU A 31 7.99 -16.29 -5.15
CA LEU A 31 8.48 -17.61 -4.79
C LEU A 31 8.85 -17.71 -3.31
N ALA A 32 9.44 -16.67 -2.73
CA ALA A 32 9.78 -16.59 -1.31
C ALA A 32 8.54 -16.77 -0.42
N ILE A 33 7.41 -16.20 -0.85
CA ILE A 33 6.12 -16.34 -0.17
C ILE A 33 5.54 -17.75 -0.34
N LYS A 34 5.64 -18.32 -1.55
CA LYS A 34 5.11 -19.65 -1.89
C LYS A 34 5.82 -20.75 -1.08
N TYR A 35 7.13 -20.60 -0.87
CA TYR A 35 7.97 -21.60 -0.20
C TYR A 35 8.27 -21.27 1.26
N HIS A 36 7.60 -20.27 1.86
CA HIS A 36 7.80 -19.94 3.27
C HIS A 36 7.36 -21.09 4.19
N PRO A 37 8.15 -21.46 5.23
CA PRO A 37 7.84 -22.57 6.13
C PRO A 37 6.51 -22.39 6.88
N ASP A 38 6.16 -21.16 7.27
CA ASP A 38 4.87 -20.88 7.96
C ASP A 38 3.63 -21.22 7.12
N LYS A 39 3.75 -21.24 5.78
CA LYS A 39 2.64 -21.60 4.88
C LYS A 39 2.64 -23.06 4.48
N ASN A 40 3.69 -23.79 4.83
CA ASN A 40 3.89 -25.19 4.46
C ASN A 40 4.22 -26.02 5.71
N PRO A 41 3.29 -26.14 6.68
CA PRO A 41 3.50 -26.96 7.87
C PRO A 41 3.45 -28.47 7.55
N GLY A 42 3.99 -29.29 8.47
CA GLY A 42 3.97 -30.75 8.35
C GLY A 42 4.95 -31.29 7.31
N GLU A 43 4.55 -32.33 6.56
CA GLU A 43 5.36 -33.04 5.56
C GLU A 43 5.90 -32.17 4.41
N HIS A 44 5.36 -30.96 4.23
CA HIS A 44 5.80 -30.02 3.19
C HIS A 44 6.85 -29.03 3.67
N LYS A 45 7.18 -29.01 4.96
CA LYS A 45 8.10 -28.04 5.56
C LYS A 45 9.52 -28.19 5.01
N GLU A 46 10.06 -29.41 5.01
CA GLU A 46 11.44 -29.66 4.55
C GLU A 46 11.60 -29.31 3.07
N LEU A 47 10.63 -29.68 2.24
CA LEU A 47 10.64 -29.37 0.80
C LEU A 47 10.49 -27.86 0.53
N ALA A 48 9.66 -27.17 1.32
CA ALA A 48 9.50 -25.73 1.25
C ALA A 48 10.80 -25.01 1.64
N GLU A 49 11.47 -25.46 2.70
CA GLU A 49 12.75 -24.92 3.16
C GLU A 49 13.86 -25.09 2.11
N GLU A 50 13.96 -26.26 1.47
CA GLU A 50 14.91 -26.49 0.38
C GLU A 50 14.65 -25.57 -0.82
N ASN A 51 13.38 -25.43 -1.22
CA ASN A 51 12.99 -24.58 -2.34
C ASN A 51 13.19 -23.10 -2.01
N PHE A 52 12.88 -22.68 -0.78
CA PHE A 52 13.09 -21.32 -0.30
C PHE A 52 14.57 -20.94 -0.35
N LYS A 53 15.43 -21.83 0.16
CA LYS A 53 16.87 -21.65 0.13
C LYS A 53 17.40 -21.44 -1.29
N LYS A 54 16.99 -22.27 -2.25
CA LYS A 54 17.39 -22.15 -3.67
C LYS A 54 16.92 -20.85 -4.30
N VAL A 55 15.70 -20.43 -3.99
CA VAL A 55 15.11 -19.18 -4.51
C VAL A 55 15.84 -17.96 -3.96
N SER A 56 16.20 -17.95 -2.67
CA SER A 56 16.96 -16.87 -2.05
C SER A 56 18.41 -16.80 -2.55
N GLU A 57 19.07 -17.95 -2.75
CA GLU A 57 20.41 -18.01 -3.36
C GLU A 57 20.41 -17.45 -4.79
N ALA A 58 19.43 -17.85 -5.61
CA ALA A 58 19.28 -17.33 -6.97
C ALA A 58 19.06 -15.82 -6.99
N TYR A 59 18.27 -15.31 -6.04
CA TYR A 59 18.02 -13.89 -5.90
C TYR A 59 19.28 -13.12 -5.48
N GLU A 60 20.04 -13.59 -4.49
CA GLU A 60 21.26 -12.93 -4.01
C GLU A 60 22.27 -12.72 -5.15
N VAL A 61 22.39 -13.72 -6.03
CA VAL A 61 23.31 -13.67 -7.16
C VAL A 61 22.77 -12.78 -8.29
N LEU A 62 21.50 -12.92 -8.66
CA LEU A 62 20.93 -12.21 -9.82
C LEU A 62 20.56 -10.75 -9.54
N SER A 63 20.33 -10.37 -8.28
CA SER A 63 20.06 -8.98 -7.88
C SER A 63 21.32 -8.12 -7.80
N ASN A 64 22.47 -8.71 -7.50
CA ASN A 64 23.74 -8.00 -7.48
C ASN A 64 24.39 -8.01 -8.87
N LYS A 65 24.65 -6.82 -9.42
CA LYS A 65 25.19 -6.67 -10.78
C LYS A 65 26.53 -7.38 -11.00
N GLU A 66 27.43 -7.34 -10.01
CA GLU A 66 28.74 -7.98 -10.09
C GLU A 66 28.61 -9.51 -10.03
N LYS A 67 27.82 -10.03 -9.07
CA LYS A 67 27.57 -11.47 -8.93
C LYS A 67 26.84 -12.04 -10.15
N ARG A 68 25.87 -11.31 -10.70
CA ARG A 68 25.15 -11.68 -11.93
C ARG A 68 26.11 -11.77 -13.11
N GLN A 69 27.02 -10.79 -13.27
CA GLN A 69 28.02 -10.83 -14.33
C GLN A 69 28.98 -12.01 -14.20
N THR A 70 29.44 -12.34 -12.98
CA THR A 70 30.28 -13.52 -12.73
C THR A 70 29.51 -14.81 -13.03
N TYR A 71 28.25 -14.91 -12.61
CA TYR A 71 27.39 -16.05 -12.89
C TYR A 71 27.10 -16.22 -14.39
N ASP A 72 26.84 -15.14 -15.12
CA ASP A 72 26.58 -15.18 -16.57
C ASP A 72 27.82 -15.64 -17.35
N GLN A 73 29.03 -15.32 -16.88
CA GLN A 73 30.30 -15.67 -17.53
C GLN A 73 30.81 -17.08 -17.17
N PHE A 74 30.68 -17.48 -15.89
CA PHE A 74 31.34 -18.68 -15.36
C PHE A 74 30.38 -19.70 -14.74
N GLY A 75 29.09 -19.41 -14.74
CA GLY A 75 28.07 -20.20 -14.07
C GLY A 75 28.28 -20.27 -12.55
N ARG A 76 27.56 -21.19 -11.90
CA ARG A 76 27.60 -21.38 -10.45
C ARG A 76 29.00 -21.70 -9.90
N LYS A 77 29.87 -22.31 -10.72
CA LYS A 77 31.26 -22.63 -10.36
C LYS A 77 32.15 -21.39 -10.19
N GLY A 78 31.88 -20.31 -10.94
CA GLY A 78 32.63 -19.06 -10.83
C GLY A 78 32.40 -18.28 -9.53
N LEU A 79 31.25 -18.50 -8.89
CA LEU A 79 30.90 -17.86 -7.62
C LEU A 79 31.74 -18.40 -6.45
N ASN A 80 32.13 -19.67 -6.50
CA ASN A 80 32.96 -20.30 -5.47
C ASN A 80 34.45 -19.91 -5.55
N GLY A 81 34.92 -19.36 -6.68
CA GLY A 81 36.35 -19.06 -6.91
C GLY A 81 36.77 -17.61 -6.60
N ALA A 82 35.81 -16.68 -6.47
CA ALA A 82 36.09 -15.25 -6.39
C ALA A 82 36.20 -14.68 -4.96
N GLY A 83 36.37 -15.53 -3.93
CA GLY A 83 36.32 -15.10 -2.53
C GLY A 83 34.94 -14.58 -2.09
N MET A 84 33.94 -14.68 -2.95
CA MET A 84 32.58 -14.20 -2.76
C MET A 84 31.73 -15.35 -2.21
N SER A 85 31.85 -15.60 -0.90
CA SER A 85 31.09 -16.60 -0.12
C SER A 85 31.28 -18.07 -0.55
N GLY A 86 32.44 -18.65 -0.21
CA GLY A 86 32.66 -20.11 -0.23
C GLY A 86 32.05 -20.87 0.97
N GLY A 87 31.30 -20.19 1.84
CA GLY A 87 30.47 -20.81 2.86
C GLY A 87 29.05 -20.96 2.32
N GLY A 88 28.56 -22.20 2.21
CA GLY A 88 27.26 -22.49 1.60
C GLY A 88 26.16 -21.56 2.13
N PHE A 89 25.35 -21.05 1.20
CA PHE A 89 24.22 -20.16 1.49
C PHE A 89 23.42 -20.71 2.68
N SER A 90 23.29 -19.93 3.75
CA SER A 90 22.74 -20.41 5.02
C SER A 90 21.26 -20.03 5.15
N ARG A 91 20.53 -20.78 5.97
CA ARG A 91 19.13 -20.45 6.31
C ARG A 91 19.01 -19.03 6.88
N GLY A 92 19.97 -18.60 7.71
CA GLY A 92 19.98 -17.26 8.29
C GLY A 92 20.17 -16.16 7.24
N GLN A 93 20.95 -16.39 6.18
CA GLN A 93 21.08 -15.44 5.06
C GLN A 93 19.79 -15.38 4.24
N ALA A 94 19.13 -16.51 4.03
CA ALA A 94 17.82 -16.55 3.36
C ALA A 94 16.76 -15.77 4.16
N GLU A 95 16.75 -15.93 5.49
CA GLU A 95 15.87 -15.23 6.42
C GLU A 95 16.19 -13.73 6.50
N GLU A 96 17.46 -13.32 6.38
CA GLU A 96 17.87 -11.91 6.36
C GLU A 96 17.47 -11.21 5.05
N ILE A 97 17.68 -11.84 3.89
CA ILE A 97 17.22 -11.32 2.59
C ILE A 97 15.69 -11.22 2.58
N PHE A 98 15.01 -12.22 3.16
CA PHE A 98 13.57 -12.16 3.33
C PHE A 98 13.16 -11.03 4.30
N ALA A 99 13.84 -10.87 5.43
CA ALA A 99 13.60 -9.77 6.36
C ALA A 99 13.92 -8.40 5.73
N GLN A 100 14.84 -8.31 4.78
CA GLN A 100 15.09 -7.08 4.02
C GLN A 100 13.92 -6.74 3.09
N PHE A 101 13.29 -7.76 2.49
CA PHE A 101 12.15 -7.57 1.59
C PHE A 101 10.81 -7.40 2.31
N PHE A 102 10.65 -8.08 3.43
CA PHE A 102 9.37 -8.25 4.11
C PHE A 102 9.38 -7.70 5.53
N GLY A 103 10.54 -7.39 6.14
CA GLY A 103 10.64 -6.60 7.37
C GLY A 103 9.91 -7.16 8.58
N GLY A 104 9.65 -8.47 8.62
CA GLY A 104 8.77 -9.10 9.63
C GLY A 104 7.27 -8.83 9.41
N GLN A 105 6.88 -8.29 8.25
CA GLN A 105 5.51 -8.09 7.80
C GLN A 105 5.01 -9.23 6.91
N ASP A 106 3.69 -9.34 6.82
CA ASP A 106 3.02 -10.48 6.20
C ASP A 106 3.36 -10.60 4.70
N PRO A 107 4.05 -11.66 4.26
CA PRO A 107 4.56 -11.81 2.90
C PRO A 107 3.52 -11.57 1.79
N PHE A 108 2.26 -11.91 2.03
CA PHE A 108 1.19 -11.77 1.02
C PHE A 108 0.77 -10.33 0.73
N SER A 109 1.01 -9.38 1.64
CA SER A 109 0.72 -7.95 1.38
C SER A 109 1.62 -7.37 0.27
N VAL A 110 2.83 -7.92 0.12
CA VAL A 110 3.86 -7.43 -0.79
C VAL A 110 3.73 -7.97 -2.22
N LEU A 111 3.02 -9.10 -2.42
CA LEU A 111 2.89 -9.77 -3.74
C LEU A 111 1.54 -9.54 -4.44
N PHE A 112 0.43 -9.56 -3.68
CA PHE A 112 -0.91 -9.38 -4.28
C PHE A 112 -1.24 -7.91 -4.62
N GLY A 113 -0.37 -6.96 -4.23
CA GLY A 113 -0.48 -5.55 -4.63
C GLY A 113 -0.06 -5.24 -6.08
N GLN A 114 0.47 -6.21 -6.84
CA GLN A 114 1.11 -5.93 -8.15
C GLN A 114 0.43 -6.57 -9.39
N GLN A 115 -0.81 -7.07 -9.28
CA GLN A 115 -1.52 -7.69 -10.41
C GLN A 115 -3.03 -7.35 -10.46
N ALA A 116 -3.39 -6.10 -10.21
CA ALA A 116 -4.73 -5.57 -10.47
C ALA A 116 -4.73 -4.23 -11.21
N ASN A 117 -3.62 -3.85 -11.85
CA ASN A 117 -3.55 -2.63 -12.66
C ASN A 117 -2.89 -2.91 -14.01
N GLY A 118 -3.66 -3.53 -14.90
CA GLY A 118 -3.30 -3.77 -16.29
C GLY A 118 -4.55 -3.70 -17.16
N GLY A 119 -4.95 -2.49 -17.55
CA GLY A 119 -6.10 -2.22 -18.41
C GLY A 119 -5.99 -0.84 -19.05
N PHE A 120 -5.63 -0.84 -20.33
CA PHE A 120 -5.61 0.23 -21.32
C PHE A 120 -6.36 1.54 -21.02
N ALA A 121 -5.63 2.66 -21.08
CA ALA A 121 -6.14 3.90 -21.66
C ALA A 121 -5.01 4.57 -22.47
N ALA A 122 -5.20 4.60 -23.78
CA ALA A 122 -4.41 5.35 -24.74
C ALA A 122 -4.70 6.86 -24.61
N GLY A 123 -3.69 7.70 -24.92
CA GLY A 123 -3.93 9.03 -25.52
C GLY A 123 -3.33 10.28 -24.86
N GLY A 124 -2.01 10.49 -25.00
CA GLY A 124 -1.35 11.78 -25.30
C GLY A 124 -1.23 12.88 -24.21
N PRO A 125 -0.43 13.94 -24.46
CA PRO A 125 1.04 13.91 -24.57
C PRO A 125 1.72 14.92 -23.62
N GLY A 126 2.96 14.62 -23.19
CA GLY A 126 3.85 15.65 -22.63
C GLY A 126 4.68 15.21 -21.43
N ALA A 127 5.70 14.37 -21.67
CA ALA A 127 6.84 14.26 -20.77
C ALA A 127 8.10 14.65 -21.56
N HIS A 128 8.67 15.80 -21.23
CA HIS A 128 10.08 16.09 -21.48
C HIS A 128 10.71 16.54 -20.16
N PHE A 129 11.65 15.73 -19.67
CA PHE A 129 12.62 16.15 -18.67
C PHE A 129 13.78 16.86 -19.38
N ALA A 130 14.19 18.04 -18.90
CA ALA A 130 15.58 18.48 -18.98
C ALA A 130 15.87 19.59 -17.94
N PHE A 131 17.07 19.47 -17.36
CA PHE A 131 17.67 20.22 -16.27
C PHE A 131 18.45 21.46 -16.77
N SER A 132 18.33 22.56 -16.02
CA SER A 132 19.23 23.73 -15.84
C SER A 132 20.08 24.28 -17.00
N THR A 133 19.91 25.57 -17.32
CA THR A 133 21.00 26.59 -17.37
C THR A 133 20.45 28.01 -17.56
N ALA A 134 21.17 28.97 -16.98
CA ALA A 134 20.88 30.38 -16.81
C ALA A 134 20.77 31.24 -18.10
N GLY A 135 20.18 32.43 -17.97
CA GLY A 135 20.42 33.58 -18.85
C GLY A 135 19.16 34.20 -19.48
N GLY A 136 18.97 35.51 -19.28
CA GLY A 136 17.83 36.31 -19.78
C GLY A 136 17.90 36.71 -21.27
N PRO A 137 17.32 37.87 -21.66
CA PRO A 137 16.17 37.93 -22.59
C PRO A 137 16.52 38.40 -24.02
N GLY A 138 15.68 38.05 -25.01
CA GLY A 138 15.83 38.55 -26.38
C GLY A 138 14.71 38.15 -27.36
N MET A 139 13.77 39.07 -27.57
CA MET A 139 13.31 39.62 -28.86
C MET A 139 13.17 38.72 -30.12
N GLY A 140 11.98 38.77 -30.76
CA GLY A 140 11.88 38.93 -32.23
C GLY A 140 11.10 37.88 -33.03
N GLY A 141 9.96 38.29 -33.62
CA GLY A 141 9.81 38.27 -35.08
C GLY A 141 9.06 37.13 -35.78
N MET A 142 7.82 37.44 -36.17
CA MET A 142 7.19 37.21 -37.49
C MET A 142 7.02 35.80 -38.09
N GLY A 143 5.75 35.48 -38.40
CA GLY A 143 5.34 35.33 -39.80
C GLY A 143 4.64 34.03 -40.21
N GLY A 144 3.38 34.15 -40.67
CA GLY A 144 2.98 33.52 -41.94
C GLY A 144 1.95 32.38 -41.96
N MET A 145 0.68 32.77 -42.15
CA MET A 145 -0.20 32.34 -43.26
C MET A 145 -0.84 30.93 -43.31
N HIS A 146 -2.16 30.91 -43.09
CA HIS A 146 -3.26 30.25 -43.83
C HIS A 146 -3.01 29.03 -44.74
N GLY A 147 -3.93 28.04 -44.67
CA GLY A 147 -4.42 27.37 -45.88
C GLY A 147 -4.90 25.92 -45.76
N MET A 148 -6.21 25.74 -45.62
CA MET A 148 -7.08 24.86 -46.43
C MET A 148 -6.74 23.36 -46.70
N HIS A 149 -7.72 22.53 -46.32
CA HIS A 149 -8.40 21.52 -47.16
C HIS A 149 -8.09 20.02 -46.97
N ALA A 150 -9.20 19.28 -47.13
CA ALA A 150 -9.46 17.86 -46.95
C ALA A 150 -8.73 16.90 -47.90
N GLY A 151 -8.72 15.60 -47.54
CA GLY A 151 -8.63 14.53 -48.54
C GLY A 151 -8.09 13.17 -48.08
N MET A 152 -9.02 12.27 -47.71
CA MET A 152 -9.12 10.83 -48.06
C MET A 152 -7.84 9.96 -48.30
N GLY A 153 -7.83 8.77 -47.67
CA GLY A 153 -7.42 7.51 -48.34
C GLY A 153 -6.40 6.63 -47.61
N GLY A 154 -6.68 5.32 -47.52
CA GLY A 154 -5.64 4.29 -47.33
C GLY A 154 -5.99 3.12 -46.42
N MET A 155 -6.44 2.01 -47.02
CA MET A 155 -6.75 0.73 -46.40
C MET A 155 -5.57 -0.26 -46.60
N GLY A 156 -5.31 -1.14 -45.62
CA GLY A 156 -4.47 -2.35 -45.77
C GLY A 156 -3.61 -2.62 -44.52
N GLY A 157 -3.44 -3.83 -44.00
CA GLY A 157 -3.96 -5.16 -44.31
C GLY A 157 -3.56 -6.10 -43.16
N LEU A 158 -4.44 -7.03 -42.78
CA LEU A 158 -4.18 -8.06 -41.76
C LEU A 158 -3.90 -9.42 -42.45
N PRO A 159 -2.97 -10.24 -41.93
CA PRO A 159 -2.54 -11.47 -42.57
C PRO A 159 -3.56 -12.63 -42.48
N PRO A 160 -3.50 -13.62 -43.38
CA PRO A 160 -4.62 -14.50 -43.74
C PRO A 160 -4.83 -15.75 -42.87
N GLU A 161 -4.20 -15.89 -41.69
CA GLU A 161 -4.21 -17.16 -40.94
C GLU A 161 -5.23 -17.26 -39.79
N PHE A 162 -6.17 -16.31 -39.65
CA PHE A 162 -7.21 -16.39 -38.62
C PHE A 162 -8.60 -16.79 -39.15
N ALA A 163 -8.71 -17.11 -40.45
CA ALA A 163 -9.98 -17.37 -41.13
C ALA A 163 -10.38 -18.86 -41.19
N ALA A 164 -9.72 -19.75 -40.44
CA ALA A 164 -9.98 -21.20 -40.49
C ALA A 164 -10.36 -21.83 -39.14
N MET A 165 -11.00 -21.07 -38.24
CA MET A 165 -11.65 -21.65 -37.06
C MET A 165 -13.10 -21.15 -36.99
N MET A 166 -13.85 -21.49 -38.04
CA MET A 166 -15.30 -21.33 -38.10
C MET A 166 -15.96 -21.99 -36.89
N GLY A 167 -16.56 -21.15 -36.05
CA GLY A 167 -17.66 -21.54 -35.20
C GLY A 167 -18.82 -22.02 -36.07
N GLY A 168 -19.27 -23.24 -35.79
CA GLY A 168 -20.56 -23.73 -36.23
C GLY A 168 -21.69 -23.04 -35.48
N MET A 169 -22.78 -22.77 -36.20
CA MET A 169 -24.19 -22.59 -35.82
C MET A 169 -24.77 -21.63 -36.86
N GLY A 170 -25.55 -22.12 -37.82
CA GLY A 170 -26.84 -22.75 -37.57
C GLY A 170 -27.89 -21.64 -37.60
N GLY A 171 -28.44 -21.41 -38.78
CA GLY A 171 -29.29 -20.26 -39.06
C GLY A 171 -30.63 -20.25 -38.31
N MET A 172 -31.17 -19.06 -38.12
CA MET A 172 -32.60 -18.87 -37.88
C MET A 172 -33.05 -17.62 -38.65
N ARG A 173 -33.87 -17.88 -39.66
CA ARG A 173 -34.55 -16.90 -40.50
C ARG A 173 -35.97 -16.76 -39.95
N GLY A 174 -36.48 -15.53 -39.85
CA GLY A 174 -37.91 -15.28 -40.10
C GLY A 174 -38.76 -14.72 -38.96
N MET A 175 -39.20 -13.48 -39.20
CA MET A 175 -40.61 -13.03 -39.20
C MET A 175 -41.35 -12.79 -37.87
N GLY A 176 -41.66 -11.50 -37.65
CA GLY A 176 -43.03 -10.95 -37.61
C GLY A 176 -43.87 -11.19 -36.36
N GLY A 177 -44.42 -10.11 -35.77
CA GLY A 177 -45.53 -10.24 -34.82
C GLY A 177 -45.79 -9.01 -33.97
N MET A 178 -46.88 -8.32 -34.29
CA MET A 178 -47.43 -7.14 -33.63
C MET A 178 -48.15 -7.48 -32.32
N GLY A 179 -48.18 -6.56 -31.36
CA GLY A 179 -49.34 -6.36 -30.48
C GLY A 179 -49.15 -6.58 -28.96
N GLY A 180 -49.69 -5.65 -28.17
CA GLY A 180 -50.34 -5.99 -26.89
C GLY A 180 -49.80 -5.37 -25.61
N MET A 181 -50.39 -4.23 -25.24
CA MET A 181 -50.75 -3.76 -23.89
C MET A 181 -50.18 -4.43 -22.63
N GLY A 182 -49.72 -3.56 -21.71
CA GLY A 182 -50.23 -3.56 -20.33
C GLY A 182 -49.44 -4.36 -19.30
N GLY A 183 -48.56 -3.69 -18.55
CA GLY A 183 -47.96 -4.25 -17.35
C GLY A 183 -47.29 -3.19 -16.50
N LYS A 184 -47.99 -2.71 -15.47
CA LYS A 184 -47.40 -2.00 -14.32
C LYS A 184 -46.29 -2.88 -13.74
N GLY A 185 -45.05 -2.57 -14.06
CA GLY A 185 -43.86 -3.13 -13.41
C GLY A 185 -43.13 -2.00 -12.72
N GLY A 186 -43.28 -1.90 -11.40
CA GLY A 186 -42.46 -1.00 -10.59
C GLY A 186 -40.99 -1.27 -10.90
N GLY A 187 -40.32 -0.28 -11.49
CA GLY A 187 -38.89 -0.31 -11.70
C GLY A 187 -38.22 -0.34 -10.34
N MET A 188 -37.93 -1.55 -9.87
CA MET A 188 -36.92 -1.81 -8.85
C MET A 188 -35.64 -1.18 -9.37
N GLY A 189 -35.36 0.03 -8.90
CA GLY A 189 -34.02 0.59 -8.85
C GLY A 189 -33.18 -0.31 -7.97
N GLY A 190 -32.73 -1.43 -8.53
CA GLY A 190 -31.67 -2.26 -8.01
C GLY A 190 -30.37 -1.49 -8.12
N GLY A 191 -30.24 -0.43 -7.31
CA GLY A 191 -28.96 0.14 -6.99
C GLY A 191 -28.09 -1.03 -6.54
N ARG A 192 -27.10 -1.36 -7.36
CA ARG A 192 -26.01 -2.25 -6.98
C ARG A 192 -25.49 -1.68 -5.67
N ARG A 193 -25.91 -2.28 -4.55
CA ARG A 193 -25.29 -2.01 -3.25
C ARG A 193 -23.87 -2.45 -3.45
N SER A 194 -22.97 -1.48 -3.66
CA SER A 194 -21.54 -1.67 -3.58
C SER A 194 -21.32 -2.44 -2.29
N ARG A 195 -20.99 -3.73 -2.42
CA ARG A 195 -20.71 -4.60 -1.29
C ARG A 195 -19.56 -3.90 -0.56
N ALA A 196 -19.84 -3.32 0.62
CA ALA A 196 -18.86 -2.55 1.36
C ALA A 196 -17.61 -3.42 1.49
N ALA A 197 -16.47 -2.88 1.03
CA ALA A 197 -15.21 -3.57 1.18
C ALA A 197 -15.04 -3.95 2.66
N PRO A 198 -14.50 -5.14 2.98
CA PRO A 198 -14.28 -5.55 4.36
C PRO A 198 -13.48 -4.44 5.07
N GLU A 199 -14.03 -3.93 6.18
CA GLU A 199 -13.44 -2.82 6.92
C GLU A 199 -12.06 -3.25 7.44
N GLN A 200 -11.01 -2.49 7.13
CA GLN A 200 -9.65 -2.77 7.60
C GLN A 200 -9.40 -2.01 8.91
N PRO A 201 -9.25 -2.70 10.07
CA PRO A 201 -9.10 -2.04 11.37
C PRO A 201 -7.78 -1.27 11.51
N SER A 202 -6.77 -1.63 10.73
CA SER A 202 -5.41 -1.07 10.80
C SER A 202 -5.18 0.15 9.90
N VAL A 203 -6.16 0.51 9.07
CA VAL A 203 -6.03 1.57 8.05
C VAL A 203 -7.02 2.69 8.33
N LEU A 204 -6.60 3.94 8.12
CA LEU A 204 -7.51 5.09 8.13
C LEU A 204 -8.49 4.99 6.94
N PRO A 205 -9.80 4.99 7.16
CA PRO A 205 -10.77 4.98 6.07
C PRO A 205 -10.62 6.21 5.15
N ALA A 206 -10.97 6.05 3.87
CA ALA A 206 -11.13 7.18 2.97
C ALA A 206 -12.15 8.19 3.53
N GLY A 207 -11.88 9.47 3.35
CA GLY A 207 -12.62 10.60 3.92
C GLY A 207 -12.22 10.97 5.35
N THR A 208 -11.35 10.20 6.02
CA THR A 208 -10.93 10.51 7.40
C THR A 208 -10.21 11.87 7.44
N PRO A 209 -10.69 12.84 8.24
CA PRO A 209 -10.03 14.13 8.37
C PRO A 209 -8.75 13.98 9.20
N VAL A 210 -7.66 14.54 8.70
CA VAL A 210 -6.32 14.44 9.28
C VAL A 210 -5.60 15.78 9.24
N CYS A 211 -4.66 15.97 10.14
CA CYS A 211 -3.72 17.08 10.12
C CYS A 211 -2.31 16.54 9.93
N VAL A 212 -1.53 17.20 9.07
CA VAL A 212 -0.17 16.81 8.76
C VAL A 212 0.79 17.33 9.82
N HIS A 213 1.74 16.51 10.26
CA HIS A 213 2.78 16.95 11.19
C HIS A 213 4.13 16.26 10.95
N SER A 214 5.19 16.86 11.50
CA SER A 214 6.54 16.28 11.56
C SER A 214 7.15 15.86 10.21
N LEU A 215 6.69 16.44 9.09
CA LEU A 215 7.36 16.27 7.79
C LEU A 215 8.67 17.06 7.78
N ARG A 216 9.78 16.35 7.58
CA ARG A 216 11.12 16.95 7.50
C ARG A 216 11.42 17.55 6.12
N GLY A 217 11.17 16.78 5.06
CA GLY A 217 11.46 17.21 3.68
C GLY A 217 10.40 18.11 3.05
N ALA A 218 9.28 18.33 3.74
CA ALA A 218 8.15 19.13 3.25
C ALA A 218 7.47 19.84 4.42
N ALA A 219 8.28 20.49 5.27
CA ALA A 219 7.85 21.09 6.53
C ALA A 219 6.78 22.18 6.34
N GLN A 220 6.71 22.81 5.16
CA GLN A 220 5.69 23.79 4.80
C GLN A 220 4.25 23.25 4.82
N HIS A 221 4.04 21.93 4.80
CA HIS A 221 2.70 21.34 4.91
C HIS A 221 2.34 20.95 6.36
N ASN A 222 3.27 21.07 7.33
CA ASN A 222 2.95 20.79 8.73
C ASN A 222 1.89 21.78 9.26
N GLY A 223 0.89 21.25 9.97
CA GLY A 223 -0.25 22.00 10.47
C GLY A 223 -1.40 22.15 9.47
N LYS A 224 -1.22 21.74 8.20
CA LYS A 224 -2.30 21.76 7.21
C LYS A 224 -3.28 20.61 7.48
N ALA A 225 -4.58 20.93 7.40
CA ALA A 225 -5.65 19.95 7.42
C ALA A 225 -5.85 19.33 6.04
N GLY A 226 -6.31 18.09 6.02
CA GLY A 226 -6.64 17.35 4.80
C GLY A 226 -7.57 16.18 5.08
N LYS A 227 -7.88 15.43 4.03
CA LYS A 227 -8.67 14.20 4.11
C LYS A 227 -7.91 13.06 3.46
N VAL A 228 -7.94 11.90 4.10
CA VAL A 228 -7.44 10.67 3.51
C VAL A 228 -8.28 10.37 2.27
N GLU A 229 -7.63 10.21 1.13
CA GLU A 229 -8.28 9.81 -0.11
C GLU A 229 -8.17 8.31 -0.30
N GLU A 230 -6.94 7.79 -0.19
CA GLU A 230 -6.63 6.39 -0.39
C GLU A 230 -5.45 5.97 0.48
N TYR A 231 -5.43 4.69 0.87
CA TYR A 231 -4.24 4.07 1.45
C TYR A 231 -3.55 3.22 0.40
N ASP A 232 -2.27 3.49 0.15
CA ASP A 232 -1.45 2.64 -0.71
C ASP A 232 -0.71 1.60 0.16
N PRO A 233 -1.13 0.32 0.11
CA PRO A 233 -0.48 -0.74 0.87
C PRO A 233 0.94 -1.05 0.38
N THR A 234 1.31 -0.62 -0.83
CA THR A 234 2.64 -0.86 -1.40
C THR A 234 3.70 0.00 -0.74
N SER A 235 3.38 1.26 -0.48
CA SER A 235 4.30 2.24 0.10
C SER A 235 4.02 2.54 1.57
N TYR A 236 2.97 1.93 2.15
CA TYR A 236 2.49 2.18 3.50
C TYR A 236 2.23 3.68 3.76
N ARG A 237 1.69 4.36 2.74
CA ARG A 237 1.40 5.79 2.77
C ARG A 237 -0.04 6.04 2.36
N TYR A 238 -0.58 7.10 2.92
CA TYR A 238 -1.89 7.63 2.58
C TYR A 238 -1.72 8.72 1.52
N LEU A 239 -2.54 8.67 0.48
CA LEU A 239 -2.83 9.84 -0.32
C LEU A 239 -3.75 10.73 0.50
N VAL A 240 -3.29 11.94 0.80
CA VAL A 240 -4.03 12.92 1.58
C VAL A 240 -4.26 14.13 0.69
N ASN A 241 -5.53 14.45 0.49
CA ASN A 241 -5.95 15.66 -0.19
C ASN A 241 -6.01 16.79 0.84
N LEU A 242 -5.08 17.73 0.76
CA LEU A 242 -4.98 18.88 1.64
C LEU A 242 -6.04 19.92 1.29
N ALA A 243 -6.42 20.74 2.27
CA ALA A 243 -7.47 21.74 2.09
C ALA A 243 -7.15 22.83 1.04
N ASP A 244 -5.87 23.01 0.69
CA ASP A 244 -5.40 23.90 -0.37
C ASP A 244 -5.39 23.25 -1.77
N GLY A 245 -5.83 21.99 -1.88
CA GLY A 245 -5.94 21.24 -3.12
C GLY A 245 -4.70 20.43 -3.49
N GLU A 246 -3.62 20.51 -2.72
CA GLU A 246 -2.43 19.67 -2.94
C GLU A 246 -2.70 18.23 -2.47
N VAL A 247 -2.22 17.25 -3.23
CA VAL A 247 -2.29 15.83 -2.84
C VAL A 247 -0.91 15.33 -2.49
N LEU A 248 -0.74 14.83 -1.27
CA LEU A 248 0.52 14.32 -0.75
C LEU A 248 0.45 12.84 -0.38
N ARG A 249 1.57 12.14 -0.53
CA ARG A 249 1.74 10.75 -0.07
C ARG A 249 2.46 10.74 1.27
N ILE A 250 1.72 10.52 2.35
CA ILE A 250 2.17 10.75 3.73
C ILE A 250 2.11 9.45 4.55
N LYS A 251 3.11 9.19 5.40
CA LYS A 251 3.08 8.05 6.34
C LYS A 251 2.09 8.32 7.47
N LEU A 252 1.56 7.26 8.09
CA LEU A 252 0.68 7.41 9.26
C LEU A 252 1.34 8.24 10.38
N ASP A 253 2.64 8.05 10.63
CA ASP A 253 3.44 8.76 11.65
C ASP A 253 3.47 10.28 11.50
N ASN A 254 3.04 10.77 10.34
CA ASN A 254 3.01 12.18 9.99
C ASN A 254 1.57 12.71 9.86
N LEU A 255 0.59 11.92 10.30
CA LEU A 255 -0.83 12.25 10.27
C LEU A 255 -1.40 12.09 11.67
N VAL A 256 -2.17 13.07 12.10
CA VAL A 256 -3.03 12.94 13.28
C VAL A 256 -4.48 13.07 12.86
N GLN A 257 -5.33 12.16 13.31
CA GLN A 257 -6.77 12.21 13.02
C GLN A 257 -7.43 13.39 13.73
N GLN A 258 -8.25 14.13 13.00
CA GLN A 258 -9.05 15.21 13.56
C GLN A 258 -10.36 14.63 14.12
N VAL A 259 -10.30 14.19 15.38
CA VAL A 259 -11.43 13.59 16.09
C VAL A 259 -11.85 14.45 17.28
N THR A 260 -13.14 14.45 17.59
CA THR A 260 -13.67 15.07 18.81
C THR A 260 -13.66 14.06 19.94
N ALA A 261 -12.79 14.29 20.92
CA ALA A 261 -12.61 13.47 22.12
C ALA A 261 -13.21 14.16 23.35
N HIS A 262 -13.37 13.42 24.44
CA HIS A 262 -13.75 13.98 25.74
C HIS A 262 -12.52 14.16 26.63
N VAL A 263 -12.39 15.33 27.24
CA VAL A 263 -11.29 15.63 28.15
C VAL A 263 -11.54 14.98 29.50
N VAL A 264 -10.54 14.31 30.06
CA VAL A 264 -10.62 13.65 31.38
C VAL A 264 -9.30 13.74 32.14
N GLY A 265 -9.36 13.49 33.46
CA GLY A 265 -8.15 13.34 34.29
C GLY A 265 -7.31 14.61 34.43
N MET A 266 -7.86 15.78 34.12
CA MET A 266 -7.17 17.07 34.33
C MET A 266 -7.19 17.41 35.82
N GLN A 267 -6.01 17.48 36.43
CA GLN A 267 -5.85 17.87 37.84
C GLN A 267 -5.80 19.39 38.01
N ASN A 268 -4.93 20.06 37.25
CA ASN A 268 -4.69 21.50 37.36
C ASN A 268 -5.75 22.36 36.66
N ARG A 269 -6.56 21.75 35.79
CA ARG A 269 -7.64 22.41 35.03
C ARG A 269 -8.88 21.52 35.02
N ALA A 270 -9.38 21.21 36.20
CA ALA A 270 -10.48 20.27 36.39
C ALA A 270 -11.76 20.73 35.69
N GLU A 271 -11.92 22.03 35.45
CA GLU A 271 -13.02 22.64 34.69
C GLU A 271 -13.10 22.17 33.23
N LEU A 272 -12.01 21.63 32.69
CA LEU A 272 -11.98 21.08 31.34
C LEU A 272 -12.50 19.65 31.28
N ASN A 273 -12.56 18.93 32.40
CA ASN A 273 -13.03 17.55 32.40
C ASN A 273 -14.51 17.49 31.95
N GLY A 274 -14.81 16.52 31.10
CA GLY A 274 -16.12 16.35 30.45
C GLY A 274 -16.31 17.17 29.18
N GLN A 275 -15.47 18.19 28.93
CA GLN A 275 -15.58 19.00 27.72
C GLN A 275 -15.20 18.21 26.47
N LYS A 276 -15.79 18.60 25.34
CA LYS A 276 -15.43 18.09 24.01
C LYS A 276 -14.24 18.88 23.48
N ALA A 277 -13.21 18.15 23.04
CA ALA A 277 -11.99 18.70 22.47
C ALA A 277 -11.76 18.09 21.09
N THR A 278 -11.73 18.93 20.06
CA THR A 278 -11.41 18.49 18.69
C THR A 278 -9.92 18.56 18.49
N ILE A 279 -9.30 17.41 18.22
CA ILE A 279 -7.86 17.32 17.98
C ILE A 279 -7.55 18.00 16.65
N ALA A 280 -6.68 19.02 16.69
CA ALA A 280 -6.33 19.85 15.55
C ALA A 280 -4.89 19.63 15.08
N GLY A 281 -4.02 19.07 15.93
CA GLY A 281 -2.62 18.83 15.60
C GLY A 281 -1.87 18.11 16.71
N TYR A 282 -0.59 17.85 16.47
CA TYR A 282 0.30 17.17 17.40
C TYR A 282 1.68 17.83 17.42
N ASP A 283 2.17 18.07 18.63
CA ASP A 283 3.51 18.56 18.96
C ASP A 283 4.38 17.35 19.34
N ALA A 284 5.27 16.99 18.43
CA ALA A 284 6.16 15.85 18.60
C ALA A 284 7.27 16.11 19.63
N GLU A 285 7.65 17.36 19.89
CA GLU A 285 8.70 17.69 20.85
C GLU A 285 8.21 17.52 22.28
N ARG A 286 6.96 17.89 22.52
CA ARG A 286 6.34 17.82 23.85
C ARG A 286 5.51 16.56 24.07
N ASP A 287 5.31 15.74 23.03
CA ASP A 287 4.39 14.60 23.00
C ASP A 287 2.97 15.03 23.44
N ARG A 288 2.45 16.09 22.80
CA ARG A 288 1.17 16.71 23.15
C ARG A 288 0.28 16.90 21.94
N TYR A 289 -1.01 16.68 22.13
CA TYR A 289 -2.05 16.99 21.17
C TYR A 289 -2.53 18.42 21.38
N HIS A 290 -2.63 19.16 20.29
CA HIS A 290 -3.34 20.42 20.27
C HIS A 290 -4.81 20.13 19.99
N ALA A 291 -5.68 20.54 20.90
CA ALA A 291 -7.11 20.36 20.72
C ALA A 291 -7.87 21.65 21.00
N ASP A 292 -8.87 21.91 20.17
CA ASP A 292 -9.78 23.04 20.33
C ASP A 292 -10.95 22.60 21.21
N ILE A 293 -11.08 23.23 22.38
CA ILE A 293 -12.13 22.95 23.35
C ILE A 293 -13.22 23.99 23.18
N ALA A 294 -14.45 23.55 22.91
CA ALA A 294 -15.59 24.44 22.71
C ALA A 294 -15.77 25.37 23.93
N GLY A 295 -15.83 26.69 23.69
CA GLY A 295 -16.02 27.70 24.73
C GLY A 295 -14.78 28.03 25.58
N VAL A 296 -13.67 27.30 25.42
CA VAL A 296 -12.41 27.55 26.15
C VAL A 296 -11.30 28.00 25.21
N GLY A 297 -11.26 27.44 24.00
CA GLY A 297 -10.19 27.66 23.02
C GLY A 297 -9.18 26.52 23.01
N ARG A 298 -8.00 26.80 22.45
CA ARG A 298 -6.98 25.79 22.18
C ARG A 298 -6.22 25.38 23.45
N ALA A 299 -6.09 24.08 23.66
CA ALA A 299 -5.34 23.49 24.77
C ALA A 299 -4.29 22.50 24.27
N SER A 300 -3.22 22.34 25.04
CA SER A 300 -2.22 21.29 24.83
C SER A 300 -2.48 20.16 25.83
N LEU A 301 -2.81 18.97 25.35
CA LEU A 301 -3.28 17.84 26.14
C LEU A 301 -2.44 16.59 25.86
N GLN A 302 -2.29 15.71 26.85
CA GLN A 302 -1.76 14.36 26.60
C GLN A 302 -2.91 13.46 26.13
N LEU A 303 -2.59 12.39 25.39
CA LEU A 303 -3.62 11.44 24.98
C LEU A 303 -4.28 10.74 26.17
N SER A 304 -3.56 10.60 27.29
CA SER A 304 -4.11 10.08 28.55
C SER A 304 -5.23 10.94 29.13
N ASN A 305 -5.33 12.21 28.72
CA ASN A 305 -6.40 13.11 29.11
C ASN A 305 -7.53 13.19 28.07
N LEU A 306 -7.53 12.31 27.07
CA LEU A 306 -8.50 12.29 25.99
C LEU A 306 -9.13 10.90 25.88
N ILE A 307 -10.47 10.85 25.98
CA ILE A 307 -11.26 9.68 25.62
C ILE A 307 -11.67 9.80 24.15
N LEU A 308 -11.09 8.95 23.33
CA LEU A 308 -11.30 8.90 21.89
C LEU A 308 -12.63 8.21 21.56
N PRO A 309 -13.35 8.67 20.52
CA PRO A 309 -14.57 8.00 20.09
C PRO A 309 -14.28 6.64 19.45
N ALA A 310 -15.30 5.77 19.44
CA ALA A 310 -15.22 4.52 18.70
C ALA A 310 -15.02 4.78 17.20
N GLY A 311 -14.22 3.94 16.55
CA GLY A 311 -13.82 4.09 15.15
C GLY A 311 -12.49 4.79 14.93
N THR A 312 -11.98 5.54 15.92
CA THR A 312 -10.65 6.16 15.81
C THR A 312 -9.57 5.10 15.64
N ARG A 313 -8.60 5.34 14.76
CA ARG A 313 -7.43 4.46 14.65
C ARG A 313 -6.34 4.91 15.61
N GLY A 314 -5.57 4.00 16.17
CA GLY A 314 -4.43 4.39 16.98
C GLY A 314 -3.36 3.32 16.97
N ARG A 315 -2.12 3.78 16.95
CA ARG A 315 -0.92 2.96 17.07
C ARG A 315 -0.69 2.57 18.52
N VAL A 316 -0.51 1.28 18.75
CA VAL A 316 -0.13 0.74 20.04
C VAL A 316 1.38 0.92 20.25
N HIS A 317 1.80 1.29 21.45
CA HIS A 317 3.22 1.38 21.80
C HIS A 317 3.46 1.13 23.28
N GLY A 318 4.73 0.86 23.63
CA GLY A 318 5.18 0.78 25.02
C GLY A 318 4.60 -0.40 25.82
N LEU A 319 4.08 -1.42 25.14
CA LEU A 319 3.70 -2.68 25.80
C LEU A 319 4.94 -3.55 25.99
N THR A 320 5.10 -4.09 27.19
CA THR A 320 6.28 -4.89 27.58
C THR A 320 5.96 -6.36 27.80
N SER A 321 4.69 -6.74 27.96
CA SER A 321 4.30 -8.15 28.11
C SER A 321 4.47 -8.91 26.80
N ASP A 322 4.83 -10.19 26.84
CA ASP A 322 5.03 -11.02 25.64
C ASP A 322 3.80 -11.07 24.73
N SER A 323 2.60 -11.12 25.33
CA SER A 323 1.32 -11.09 24.61
C SER A 323 0.97 -9.72 24.01
N GLY A 324 1.56 -8.65 24.54
CA GLY A 324 1.26 -7.27 24.20
C GLY A 324 2.28 -6.64 23.25
N SER A 325 3.56 -6.96 23.43
CA SER A 325 4.68 -6.39 22.68
C SER A 325 4.58 -6.69 21.17
N LYS A 326 3.98 -7.84 20.79
CA LYS A 326 3.65 -8.19 19.40
C LYS A 326 2.74 -7.18 18.69
N TRP A 327 2.09 -6.30 19.44
CA TRP A 327 1.19 -5.25 18.95
C TRP A 327 1.83 -3.88 18.87
N ASN A 328 3.02 -3.67 19.44
CA ASN A 328 3.71 -2.38 19.30
C ASN A 328 3.89 -2.05 17.82
N ASP A 329 3.73 -0.77 17.49
CA ASP A 329 3.74 -0.20 16.14
C ASP A 329 2.59 -0.62 15.22
N LYS A 330 1.72 -1.53 15.67
CA LYS A 330 0.49 -1.89 14.96
C LYS A 330 -0.63 -0.93 15.29
N VAL A 331 -1.50 -0.72 14.30
CA VAL A 331 -2.66 0.16 14.39
C VAL A 331 -3.89 -0.67 14.69
N GLY A 332 -4.66 -0.26 15.69
CA GLY A 332 -5.96 -0.82 16.01
C GLY A 332 -7.08 0.20 15.87
N LYS A 333 -8.31 -0.28 15.68
CA LYS A 333 -9.53 0.51 15.73
C LYS A 333 -10.04 0.56 17.17
N VAL A 334 -10.24 1.75 17.72
CA VAL A 334 -10.91 1.96 19.01
C VAL A 334 -12.34 1.45 18.91
N MET A 335 -12.70 0.50 19.77
CA MET A 335 -14.07 0.00 19.92
C MET A 335 -14.82 0.74 21.03
N GLY A 336 -14.09 1.15 22.06
CA GLY A 336 -14.62 1.91 23.18
C GLY A 336 -13.58 2.10 24.29
N PHE A 337 -13.98 2.84 25.32
CA PHE A 337 -13.21 3.06 26.52
C PHE A 337 -13.99 2.55 27.73
N ASP A 338 -13.36 1.66 28.49
CA ASP A 338 -13.85 1.13 29.75
C ASP A 338 -13.40 2.07 30.86
N ALA A 339 -14.35 2.87 31.36
CA ALA A 339 -14.09 3.88 32.38
C ALA A 339 -13.75 3.28 33.76
N GLU A 340 -14.28 2.09 34.08
CA GLU A 340 -13.99 1.41 35.35
C GLU A 340 -12.57 0.83 35.33
N ALA A 341 -12.18 0.17 34.25
CA ALA A 341 -10.84 -0.39 34.11
C ALA A 341 -9.78 0.65 33.71
N GLY A 342 -10.21 1.83 33.23
CA GLY A 342 -9.33 2.87 32.68
C GLY A 342 -8.57 2.41 31.43
N ARG A 343 -9.22 1.64 30.55
CA ARG A 343 -8.58 1.01 29.38
C ARG A 343 -9.39 1.16 28.10
N TYR A 344 -8.69 1.34 26.98
CA TYR A 344 -9.26 1.18 25.65
C TYR A 344 -9.41 -0.29 25.28
N GLN A 345 -10.47 -0.59 24.53
CA GLN A 345 -10.61 -1.82 23.78
C GLN A 345 -10.36 -1.51 22.30
N LEU A 346 -9.34 -2.17 21.73
CA LEU A 346 -8.96 -2.02 20.34
C LEU A 346 -9.26 -3.31 19.56
N GLN A 347 -9.79 -3.16 18.35
CA GLN A 347 -9.83 -4.22 17.35
C GLN A 347 -8.54 -4.15 16.53
N MET A 348 -7.68 -5.17 16.64
CA MET A 348 -6.37 -5.19 15.96
C MET A 348 -6.44 -5.87 14.59
N THR A 349 -7.12 -7.01 14.52
CA THR A 349 -7.39 -7.76 13.28
C THR A 349 -8.89 -8.08 13.20
N ALA A 350 -9.35 -8.93 12.29
CA ALA A 350 -10.76 -9.34 12.27
C ALA A 350 -11.14 -10.11 13.56
N ASP A 351 -10.22 -10.90 14.10
CA ASP A 351 -10.50 -11.85 15.18
C ASP A 351 -9.78 -11.52 16.50
N GLU A 352 -8.77 -10.64 16.48
CA GLU A 352 -8.01 -10.30 17.69
C GLU A 352 -8.34 -8.89 18.21
N GLN A 353 -8.56 -8.82 19.52
CA GLN A 353 -8.75 -7.58 20.27
C GLN A 353 -7.66 -7.39 21.32
N LEU A 354 -7.44 -6.13 21.70
CA LEU A 354 -6.43 -5.76 22.68
C LEU A 354 -6.99 -4.73 23.66
N ARG A 355 -6.69 -4.90 24.95
CA ARG A 355 -7.02 -3.93 26.00
C ARG A 355 -5.77 -3.21 26.46
N ILE A 356 -5.71 -1.89 26.30
CA ILE A 356 -4.53 -1.07 26.64
C ILE A 356 -4.89 0.14 27.48
N LYS A 357 -3.91 0.70 28.19
CA LYS A 357 -4.05 1.99 28.86
C LYS A 357 -3.96 3.13 27.83
N PRO A 358 -4.55 4.31 28.10
CA PRO A 358 -4.45 5.48 27.22
C PRO A 358 -3.02 5.88 26.86
N GLN A 359 -2.06 5.74 27.79
CA GLN A 359 -0.65 6.05 27.57
C GLN A 359 0.09 5.13 26.57
N ASN A 360 -0.55 4.02 26.17
CA ASN A 360 0.00 3.04 25.24
C ASN A 360 -0.60 3.18 23.83
N LEU A 361 -1.31 4.27 23.58
CA LEU A 361 -1.93 4.59 22.31
C LEU A 361 -1.36 5.91 21.78
N LYS A 362 -1.17 6.00 20.47
CA LYS A 362 -0.89 7.24 19.73
C LYS A 362 -1.81 7.33 18.52
N LEU A 363 -2.28 8.54 18.20
CA LEU A 363 -3.14 8.80 17.05
C LEU A 363 -2.42 8.95 15.74
#